data_AF-X1JW24-F1
#
_entry.id   AF-X1JW24-F1
#
_cell.length_a   1.000
_cell.length_b   1.000
_cell.length_c   1.000
_cell.angle_alpha   90.00
_cell.angle_beta   90.00
_cell.angle_gamma   90.00
#
_symmetry.space_group_name_H-M   'P 1'
#
loop_
_entity.id
_entity.type
_entity.pdbx_description
1 polymer ?
#
loop_
_entity_poly.entity_id
_entity_poly.type
_entity_poly.pdbx_seq_one_letter_code
_entity_poly.pdbx_strand_id
1 'polypeptide(L)'
;MTEERLAQYDLVVLQNPILPYNPLEFNNLKNYFENGGNLLFLGTRYQDLCVENINELFSYIDLNITINEENVANEEWIGVGATVSTQSITNFNNSLIFQGVSKFSWEYGSTLSVMENAEAIASTEDKIIAAAYDHNSFEGGLYKGVAPGISIINAKAGDATGLEEGDIISAIQWSANTANADIISMSFGDSYPIASDLMILALASVTENGIITVSSAGNSGPEYLSGGS
;
A
#
# COMPACT_ATOMS: atom_id res chain seq x y z
N MET A 1 6.78 -12.52 10.39
CA MET A 1 7.15 -13.02 9.03
C MET A 1 8.55 -13.65 9.06
N THR A 2 8.87 -14.73 8.31
CA THR A 2 10.19 -15.42 8.36
C THR A 2 11.09 -15.08 7.16
N GLU A 3 12.41 -15.10 7.36
CA GLU A 3 13.42 -14.80 6.33
C GLU A 3 13.31 -15.71 5.10
N GLU A 4 13.10 -17.02 5.31
CA GLU A 4 12.95 -18.00 4.21
C GLU A 4 11.75 -17.69 3.29
N ARG A 5 10.68 -17.12 3.85
CA ARG A 5 9.53 -16.69 3.05
C ARG A 5 9.84 -15.40 2.31
N LEU A 6 10.53 -14.46 2.93
CA LEU A 6 10.88 -13.16 2.34
C LEU A 6 11.81 -13.29 1.13
N ALA A 7 12.78 -14.22 1.19
CA ALA A 7 13.70 -14.46 0.09
C ALA A 7 13.03 -14.91 -1.22
N GLN A 8 11.75 -15.30 -1.19
CA GLN A 8 10.98 -15.71 -2.37
C GLN A 8 10.25 -14.55 -3.05
N TYR A 9 10.27 -13.33 -2.48
CA TYR A 9 9.48 -12.20 -2.96
C TYR A 9 10.37 -11.03 -3.41
N ASP A 10 10.07 -10.45 -4.56
CA ASP A 10 10.77 -9.25 -5.03
C ASP A 10 10.28 -7.95 -4.35
N LEU A 11 9.03 -7.96 -3.85
CA LEU A 11 8.37 -6.85 -3.15
C LEU A 11 7.74 -7.33 -1.84
N VAL A 12 7.96 -6.58 -0.77
CA VAL A 12 7.10 -6.61 0.41
C VAL A 12 6.28 -5.34 0.45
N VAL A 13 4.96 -5.49 0.51
CA VAL A 13 4.05 -4.36 0.66
C VAL A 13 3.68 -4.21 2.13
N LEU A 14 4.11 -3.12 2.74
CA LEU A 14 3.76 -2.74 4.10
C LEU A 14 2.49 -1.90 4.04
N GLN A 15 1.38 -2.45 4.53
CA GLN A 15 0.10 -1.74 4.51
C GLN A 15 -0.48 -1.68 5.92
N ASN A 16 -0.86 -0.46 6.31
CA ASN A 16 -1.66 -0.16 7.49
C ASN A 16 -1.37 -1.03 8.75
N PRO A 17 -0.13 -1.06 9.27
CA PRO A 17 0.13 -1.82 10.48
C PRO A 17 -0.55 -1.13 11.67
N ILE A 18 -1.65 -1.72 12.12
CA ILE A 18 -2.39 -1.30 13.32
C ILE A 18 -1.71 -1.85 14.59
N LEU A 19 -0.95 -2.95 14.45
CA LEU A 19 -0.14 -3.54 15.50
C LEU A 19 1.35 -3.33 15.20
N PRO A 20 2.19 -3.15 16.25
CA PRO A 20 3.62 -2.99 16.06
C PRO A 20 4.26 -4.28 15.55
N TYR A 21 5.19 -4.16 14.61
CA TYR A 21 6.08 -5.26 14.24
C TYR A 21 6.98 -5.59 15.42
N ASN A 22 7.22 -6.88 15.60
CA ASN A 22 8.12 -7.35 16.65
C ASN A 22 9.60 -7.26 16.21
N PRO A 23 10.57 -7.37 17.14
CA PRO A 23 11.99 -7.26 16.80
C PRO A 23 12.50 -8.29 15.78
N LEU A 24 11.88 -9.47 15.70
CA LEU A 24 12.25 -10.46 14.68
C LEU A 24 11.80 -10.01 13.28
N GLU A 25 10.63 -9.36 13.18
CA GLU A 25 10.13 -8.80 11.93
C GLU A 25 10.98 -7.62 11.44
N PHE A 26 11.42 -6.75 12.37
CA PHE A 26 12.41 -5.71 12.07
C PHE A 26 13.67 -6.29 11.44
N ASN A 27 14.28 -7.29 12.09
CA ASN A 27 15.49 -7.94 11.58
C ASN A 27 15.26 -8.59 10.21
N ASN A 28 14.15 -9.29 10.03
CA ASN A 28 13.85 -9.97 8.78
C ASN A 28 13.60 -9.00 7.63
N LEU A 29 12.92 -7.88 7.87
CA LEU A 29 12.69 -6.83 6.88
C LEU A 29 13.98 -6.07 6.54
N LYS A 30 14.83 -5.81 7.53
CA LYS A 30 16.15 -5.22 7.32
C LYS A 30 17.04 -6.14 6.47
N ASN A 31 17.19 -7.41 6.85
CA ASN A 31 17.94 -8.38 6.06
C ASN A 31 17.39 -8.49 4.64
N TYR A 32 16.07 -8.56 4.49
CA TYR A 32 15.41 -8.61 3.18
C TYR A 32 15.78 -7.40 2.31
N PHE A 33 15.68 -6.19 2.87
CA PHE A 33 16.00 -4.95 2.16
C PHE A 33 17.49 -4.84 1.82
N GLU A 34 18.39 -5.14 2.77
CA GLU A 34 19.84 -5.11 2.57
C GLU A 34 20.33 -6.15 1.54
N ASN A 35 19.56 -7.23 1.33
CA ASN A 35 19.83 -8.22 0.28
C ASN A 35 19.18 -7.87 -1.07
N GLY A 36 18.68 -6.64 -1.25
CA GLY A 36 18.14 -6.13 -2.51
C GLY A 36 16.64 -6.33 -2.70
N GLY A 37 15.92 -6.75 -1.65
CA GLY A 37 14.46 -6.79 -1.63
C GLY A 37 13.86 -5.38 -1.62
N ASN A 38 12.67 -5.21 -2.21
CA ASN A 38 12.01 -3.91 -2.30
C ASN A 38 10.88 -3.78 -1.27
N LEU A 39 10.73 -2.59 -0.70
CA LEU A 39 9.61 -2.26 0.19
C LEU A 39 8.69 -1.25 -0.49
N LEU A 40 7.38 -1.52 -0.46
CA LEU A 40 6.34 -0.55 -0.81
C LEU A 40 5.48 -0.30 0.42
N PHE A 41 5.52 0.92 0.95
CA PHE A 41 4.61 1.34 2.00
C PHE A 41 3.39 2.05 1.41
N LEU A 42 2.19 1.56 1.72
CA LEU A 42 0.95 2.27 1.42
C LEU A 42 0.37 2.82 2.72
N GLY A 43 0.52 4.13 2.90
CA GLY A 43 0.01 4.86 4.05
C GLY A 43 -1.47 5.18 3.95
N THR A 44 -2.08 5.38 5.12
CA THR A 44 -3.41 5.97 5.30
C THR A 44 -3.28 7.16 6.27
N ARG A 45 -4.39 7.61 6.84
CA ARG A 45 -4.41 8.62 7.90
C ARG A 45 -3.54 8.17 9.07
N TYR A 46 -2.80 9.10 9.66
CA TYR A 46 -1.85 8.76 10.72
C TYR A 46 -2.53 8.14 11.95
N GLN A 47 -3.80 8.47 12.21
CA GLN A 47 -4.57 7.91 13.32
C GLN A 47 -4.88 6.41 13.17
N ASP A 48 -4.88 5.91 11.94
CA ASP A 48 -5.14 4.51 11.63
C ASP A 48 -3.86 3.67 11.65
N LEU A 49 -2.69 4.32 11.82
CA LEU A 49 -1.36 3.71 11.76
C LEU A 49 -0.68 3.64 13.15
N CYS A 50 0.12 2.61 13.37
CA CYS A 50 1.11 2.60 14.45
C CYS A 50 2.36 3.42 14.04
N VAL A 51 2.18 4.74 13.88
CA VAL A 51 3.19 5.67 13.30
C VAL A 51 4.56 5.53 13.97
N GLU A 52 4.60 5.46 15.29
CA GLU A 52 5.85 5.34 16.06
C GLU A 52 6.63 4.08 15.64
N ASN A 53 5.97 2.92 15.57
CA ASN A 53 6.63 1.67 15.23
C ASN A 53 7.04 1.59 13.75
N ILE A 54 6.27 2.20 12.84
CA ILE A 54 6.66 2.29 11.42
C ILE A 54 7.88 3.19 11.27
N ASN A 55 7.89 4.35 11.94
CA ASN A 55 9.03 5.26 11.91
C ASN A 55 10.27 4.63 12.55
N GLU A 56 10.10 3.82 13.60
CA GLU A 56 11.17 3.01 14.18
C GLU A 56 11.73 2.02 13.16
N LEU A 57 10.86 1.33 12.40
CA LEU A 57 11.28 0.43 11.31
C LEU A 57 12.01 1.19 10.19
N PHE A 58 11.47 2.32 9.74
CA PHE A 58 12.07 3.12 8.67
C PHE A 58 13.44 3.67 9.08
N SER A 59 13.58 4.07 10.35
CA SER A 59 14.87 4.44 10.93
C SER A 59 15.79 3.24 11.06
N TYR A 60 15.30 2.06 11.42
CA TYR A 60 16.10 0.85 11.58
C TYR A 60 16.69 0.33 10.25
N ILE A 61 16.02 0.65 9.14
CA ILE A 61 16.42 0.31 7.76
C ILE A 61 17.13 1.51 7.08
N ASP A 62 17.35 2.62 7.79
CA ASP A 62 18.01 3.83 7.29
C ASP A 62 17.36 4.41 6.00
N LEU A 63 16.02 4.36 5.91
CA LEU A 63 15.27 4.85 4.75
C LEU A 63 15.21 6.38 4.65
N ASN A 64 15.60 7.11 5.70
CA ASN A 64 15.56 8.57 5.75
C ASN A 64 14.19 9.19 5.38
N ILE A 65 13.12 8.42 5.61
CA ILE A 65 11.72 8.81 5.41
C ILE A 65 11.01 8.68 6.75
N THR A 66 10.13 9.63 7.07
CA THR A 66 9.33 9.62 8.28
C THR A 66 7.88 9.95 7.94
N ILE A 67 6.94 9.22 8.55
CA ILE A 67 5.51 9.52 8.49
C ILE A 67 5.20 10.56 9.56
N ASN A 68 4.56 11.66 9.15
CA ASN A 68 4.16 12.72 10.06
C ASN A 68 2.78 12.42 10.65
N GLU A 69 2.53 12.90 11.86
CA GLU A 69 1.18 12.95 12.47
C GLU A 69 0.33 14.08 11.86
N GLU A 70 0.28 14.13 10.53
CA GLU A 70 -0.45 15.12 9.76
C GLU A 70 -1.10 14.43 8.56
N ASN A 71 -2.40 14.64 8.38
CA ASN A 71 -3.13 14.08 7.25
C ASN A 71 -3.04 14.98 6.01
N VAL A 72 -3.10 14.35 4.85
CA VAL A 72 -3.39 14.96 3.55
C VAL A 72 -4.73 14.43 3.04
N ALA A 73 -5.76 15.25 3.15
CA ALA A 73 -7.11 14.92 2.72
C ALA A 73 -7.85 16.22 2.36
N ASN A 74 -8.77 16.14 1.40
CA ASN A 74 -9.67 17.25 1.07
C ASN A 74 -11.01 16.97 1.77
N GLU A 75 -11.11 17.43 3.01
CA GLU A 75 -12.25 17.16 3.89
C GLU A 75 -13.15 18.39 4.01
N GLU A 76 -14.44 18.21 3.75
CA GLU A 76 -15.46 19.24 3.96
C GLU A 76 -16.43 18.80 5.07
N TRP A 77 -16.48 19.57 6.14
CA TRP A 77 -17.40 19.32 7.26
C TRP A 77 -18.82 19.79 6.92
N ILE A 78 -19.78 18.86 6.90
CA ILE A 78 -21.18 19.12 6.55
C ILE A 78 -22.12 19.10 7.77
N GLY A 79 -21.58 19.24 8.99
CA GLY A 79 -22.35 19.33 10.23
C GLY A 79 -22.61 18.01 10.95
N VAL A 80 -22.80 16.91 10.20
CA VAL A 80 -23.00 15.54 10.75
C VAL A 80 -21.82 14.60 10.48
N GLY A 81 -20.85 15.05 9.71
CA GLY A 81 -19.67 14.29 9.32
C GLY A 81 -18.80 15.10 8.35
N ALA A 82 -17.68 14.52 7.96
CA ALA A 82 -16.84 15.05 6.89
C ALA A 82 -17.08 14.26 5.60
N THR A 83 -17.19 14.96 4.49
CA THR A 83 -17.05 14.35 3.16
C THR A 83 -15.60 14.46 2.72
N VAL A 84 -15.03 13.40 2.17
CA VAL A 84 -13.66 13.40 1.66
C VAL A 84 -13.71 13.28 0.15
N SER A 85 -13.03 14.18 -0.55
CA SER A 85 -12.95 14.17 -2.01
C SER A 85 -11.61 13.62 -2.49
N THR A 86 -11.63 12.84 -3.57
CA THR A 86 -10.41 12.39 -4.25
C THR A 86 -9.59 13.58 -4.72
N GLN A 87 -8.31 13.53 -4.40
CA GLN A 87 -7.29 14.46 -4.85
C GLN A 87 -6.37 13.78 -5.85
N SER A 88 -5.72 14.57 -6.69
CA SER A 88 -4.75 14.03 -7.62
C SER A 88 -3.68 15.05 -7.96
N ILE A 89 -2.50 14.55 -8.28
CA ILE A 89 -1.45 15.33 -8.92
C ILE A 89 -1.09 14.68 -10.26
N THR A 90 -0.56 15.49 -11.15
CA THR A 90 -0.08 15.08 -12.48
C THR A 90 1.36 15.49 -12.72
N ASN A 91 1.94 16.27 -11.82
CA ASN A 91 3.31 16.73 -11.90
C ASN A 91 4.13 16.04 -10.82
N PHE A 92 4.96 15.10 -11.25
CA PHE A 92 5.78 14.27 -10.39
C PHE A 92 7.24 14.57 -10.66
N ASN A 93 8.09 14.24 -9.69
CA ASN A 93 9.45 13.94 -10.03
C ASN A 93 9.46 12.69 -10.94
N ASN A 94 10.19 12.74 -12.06
CA ASN A 94 10.25 11.65 -13.05
C ASN A 94 11.11 10.48 -12.54
N SER A 95 10.88 10.06 -11.30
CA SER A 95 11.50 8.87 -10.73
C SER A 95 11.03 7.64 -11.49
N LEU A 96 11.86 6.59 -11.50
CA LEU A 96 11.55 5.39 -12.28
C LEU A 96 10.25 4.71 -11.83
N ILE A 97 9.88 4.85 -10.54
CA ILE A 97 8.63 4.28 -10.03
C ILE A 97 7.39 4.98 -10.62
N PHE A 98 7.49 6.26 -10.97
CA PHE A 98 6.41 7.03 -11.59
C PHE A 98 6.64 7.25 -13.10
N GLN A 99 7.62 6.55 -13.69
CA GLN A 99 7.84 6.62 -15.13
C GLN A 99 6.63 6.06 -15.89
N GLY A 100 6.03 6.90 -16.74
CA GLY A 100 4.80 6.56 -17.48
C GLY A 100 3.51 6.77 -16.69
N VAL A 101 3.58 7.18 -15.42
CA VAL A 101 2.42 7.55 -14.62
C VAL A 101 2.02 8.99 -14.97
N SER A 102 0.81 9.15 -15.51
CA SER A 102 0.27 10.47 -15.89
C SER A 102 -0.51 11.16 -14.76
N LYS A 103 -0.97 10.38 -13.77
CA LYS A 103 -1.77 10.87 -12.64
C LYS A 103 -1.66 9.90 -11.46
N PHE A 104 -1.60 10.46 -10.25
CA PHE A 104 -1.60 9.77 -8.97
C PHE A 104 -2.74 10.37 -8.16
N SER A 105 -3.59 9.53 -7.60
CA SER A 105 -4.82 9.97 -6.95
C SER A 105 -4.98 9.27 -5.60
N TRP A 106 -5.44 10.01 -4.61
CA TRP A 106 -5.65 9.54 -3.25
C TRP A 106 -6.87 10.24 -2.64
N GLU A 107 -7.45 9.68 -1.60
CA GLU A 107 -8.51 10.34 -0.83
C GLU A 107 -7.96 10.92 0.47
N TYR A 108 -7.33 10.05 1.26
CA TYR A 108 -6.66 10.36 2.51
C TYR A 108 -5.30 9.68 2.57
N GLY A 109 -4.40 10.28 3.33
CA GLY A 109 -3.07 9.75 3.61
C GLY A 109 -2.42 10.57 4.71
N SER A 110 -1.22 10.16 5.10
CA SER A 110 -0.33 10.91 5.99
C SER A 110 0.72 11.63 5.16
N THR A 111 1.19 12.79 5.65
CA THR A 111 2.32 13.49 5.02
C THR A 111 3.62 12.81 5.39
N LEU A 112 4.61 12.95 4.51
CA LEU A 112 5.94 12.38 4.68
C LEU A 112 6.96 13.51 4.90
N SER A 113 8.00 13.19 5.65
CA SER A 113 9.24 13.95 5.71
C SER A 113 10.35 13.11 5.08
N VAL A 114 11.17 13.74 4.25
CA VAL A 114 12.33 13.09 3.60
C VAL A 114 13.60 13.81 4.03
N MET A 115 14.66 13.03 4.26
CA MET A 115 15.97 13.51 4.66
C MET A 115 17.05 12.96 3.73
N GLU A 116 18.21 13.64 3.71
CA GLU A 116 19.44 13.17 3.07
C GLU A 116 19.25 12.67 1.63
N ASN A 117 19.34 11.35 1.43
CA ASN A 117 19.33 10.63 0.17
C ASN A 117 17.95 10.04 -0.20
N ALA A 118 16.90 10.27 0.60
CA ALA A 118 15.53 10.01 0.20
C ALA A 118 15.02 11.14 -0.72
N GLU A 119 14.19 10.78 -1.69
CA GLU A 119 13.67 11.69 -2.70
C GLU A 119 12.15 11.88 -2.53
N ALA A 120 11.71 13.14 -2.52
CA ALA A 120 10.29 13.47 -2.67
C ALA A 120 9.86 13.25 -4.13
N ILE A 121 8.92 12.33 -4.35
CA ILE A 121 8.40 12.01 -5.68
C ILE A 121 7.20 12.89 -6.03
N ALA A 122 6.38 13.19 -5.04
CA ALA A 122 5.12 13.87 -5.19
C ALA A 122 4.84 14.77 -4.00
N SER A 123 4.40 15.99 -4.27
CA SER A 123 3.99 16.94 -3.23
C SER A 123 2.75 17.73 -3.62
N THR A 124 1.97 18.15 -2.63
CA THR A 124 0.82 19.07 -2.77
C THR A 124 0.86 20.08 -1.63
N GLU A 125 0.69 21.38 -1.92
CA GLU A 125 0.67 22.44 -0.89
C GLU A 125 1.84 22.31 0.12
N ASP A 126 3.06 22.12 -0.39
CA ASP A 126 4.31 21.90 0.37
C ASP A 126 4.38 20.62 1.22
N LYS A 127 3.38 19.74 1.13
CA LYS A 127 3.34 18.43 1.80
C LYS A 127 3.81 17.34 0.85
N ILE A 128 4.73 16.49 1.30
CA ILE A 128 5.18 15.33 0.54
C ILE A 128 4.16 14.20 0.74
N ILE A 129 3.66 13.64 -0.37
CA ILE A 129 2.65 12.58 -0.37
C ILE A 129 3.19 11.25 -0.90
N ALA A 130 4.33 11.27 -1.61
CA ALA A 130 5.07 10.07 -1.97
C ALA A 130 6.57 10.38 -1.94
N ALA A 131 7.32 9.42 -1.41
CA ALA A 131 8.77 9.47 -1.31
C ALA A 131 9.36 8.14 -1.78
N ALA A 132 10.61 8.18 -2.22
CA ALA A 132 11.36 6.99 -2.61
C ALA A 132 12.77 7.05 -2.03
N TYR A 133 13.27 5.90 -1.60
CA TYR A 133 14.65 5.73 -1.16
C TYR A 133 15.30 4.63 -1.99
N ASP A 134 16.50 4.89 -2.49
CA ASP A 134 17.32 3.90 -3.20
C ASP A 134 18.62 3.68 -2.42
N HIS A 135 18.71 2.49 -1.82
CA HIS A 135 19.88 2.04 -1.07
C HIS A 135 21.16 2.02 -1.92
N ASN A 136 21.03 1.84 -3.24
CA ASN A 136 22.15 1.70 -4.17
C ASN A 136 22.53 3.01 -4.87
N SER A 137 21.89 4.14 -4.53
CA SER A 137 22.10 5.42 -5.22
C SER A 137 23.53 5.98 -5.09
N PHE A 138 24.32 5.51 -4.10
CA PHE A 138 25.75 5.80 -4.00
C PHE A 138 26.64 5.10 -5.05
N GLU A 139 26.15 4.04 -5.72
CA GLU A 139 26.87 3.31 -6.79
C GLU A 139 26.15 3.34 -8.15
N GLY A 140 25.15 4.22 -8.32
CA GLY A 140 24.36 4.31 -9.57
C GLY A 140 23.21 3.31 -9.65
N GLY A 141 22.70 2.88 -8.48
CA GLY A 141 21.42 2.19 -8.35
C GLY A 141 20.29 2.92 -9.03
N LEU A 142 19.38 2.14 -9.62
CA LEU A 142 18.16 2.60 -10.27
C LEU A 142 17.01 2.09 -9.41
N TYR A 143 16.10 2.98 -8.97
CA TYR A 143 14.79 2.59 -8.44
C TYR A 143 14.12 1.57 -9.38
N LYS A 144 14.11 0.30 -9.00
CA LYS A 144 13.27 -0.71 -9.65
C LYS A 144 12.21 -1.09 -8.65
N GLY A 145 11.07 -0.40 -8.69
CA GLY A 145 9.84 -1.02 -8.21
C GLY A 145 9.69 -2.38 -8.89
N VAL A 146 9.05 -3.36 -8.25
CA VAL A 146 9.04 -4.75 -8.76
C VAL A 146 8.48 -4.91 -10.17
N ALA A 147 7.66 -3.97 -10.60
CA ALA A 147 7.26 -3.84 -11.98
C ALA A 147 7.37 -2.36 -12.41
N PRO A 148 8.55 -1.87 -12.81
CA PRO A 148 8.68 -0.50 -13.30
C PRO A 148 7.99 -0.40 -14.67
N GLY A 149 7.17 0.63 -14.86
CA GLY A 149 6.38 0.83 -16.09
C GLY A 149 4.96 0.26 -16.08
N ILE A 150 4.45 -0.21 -14.94
CA ILE A 150 3.04 -0.54 -14.78
C ILE A 150 2.17 0.70 -14.58
N SER A 151 0.89 0.58 -14.89
CA SER A 151 -0.13 1.55 -14.47
C SER A 151 -0.73 1.12 -13.14
N ILE A 152 -0.77 2.03 -12.16
CA ILE A 152 -1.42 1.79 -10.86
C ILE A 152 -2.83 2.38 -10.92
N ILE A 153 -3.83 1.57 -10.52
CA ILE A 153 -5.23 1.95 -10.46
C ILE A 153 -5.70 1.78 -9.02
N ASN A 154 -6.37 2.79 -8.47
CA ASN A 154 -7.00 2.71 -7.16
C ASN A 154 -8.50 2.42 -7.32
N ALA A 155 -8.93 1.23 -6.92
CA ALA A 155 -10.34 0.83 -6.88
C ALA A 155 -10.82 0.85 -5.43
N LYS A 156 -11.62 1.86 -5.09
CA LYS A 156 -12.17 2.01 -3.74
C LYS A 156 -13.24 0.93 -3.48
N ALA A 157 -13.01 0.12 -2.44
CA ALA A 157 -13.84 -1.04 -2.06
C ALA A 157 -14.60 -0.83 -0.73
N GLY A 158 -14.49 0.35 -0.12
CA GLY A 158 -15.20 0.74 1.10
C GLY A 158 -14.76 2.12 1.58
N ASP A 159 -15.12 2.46 2.81
CA ASP A 159 -14.90 3.79 3.37
C ASP A 159 -14.49 3.74 4.86
N ALA A 160 -14.58 4.87 5.57
CA ALA A 160 -14.22 4.98 6.98
C ALA A 160 -15.08 4.12 7.92
N THR A 161 -16.21 3.59 7.45
CA THR A 161 -17.10 2.70 8.20
C THR A 161 -16.74 1.22 8.02
N GLY A 162 -15.91 0.90 7.03
CA GLY A 162 -15.41 -0.45 6.78
C GLY A 162 -15.54 -0.85 5.32
N LEU A 163 -15.52 -2.17 5.11
CA LEU A 163 -15.64 -2.80 3.80
C LEU A 163 -16.95 -3.59 3.76
N GLU A 164 -17.83 -3.24 2.84
CA GLU A 164 -19.02 -4.04 2.55
C GLU A 164 -18.74 -4.97 1.37
N GLU A 165 -19.23 -6.20 1.43
CA GLU A 165 -19.02 -7.21 0.40
C GLU A 165 -19.46 -6.74 -1.00
N GLY A 166 -20.56 -5.99 -1.08
CA GLY A 166 -21.07 -5.45 -2.34
C GLY A 166 -20.12 -4.42 -2.98
N ASP A 167 -19.47 -3.60 -2.16
CA ASP A 167 -18.50 -2.60 -2.61
C ASP A 167 -17.19 -3.26 -3.07
N ILE A 168 -16.75 -4.29 -2.36
CA ILE A 168 -15.61 -5.12 -2.77
C ILE A 168 -15.87 -5.76 -4.13
N ILE A 169 -17.02 -6.43 -4.29
CA ILE A 169 -17.39 -7.09 -5.55
C ILE A 169 -17.46 -6.06 -6.68
N SER A 170 -18.03 -4.88 -6.42
CA SER A 170 -18.11 -3.79 -7.38
C SER A 170 -16.73 -3.28 -7.77
N ALA A 171 -15.82 -3.12 -6.82
CA ALA A 171 -14.43 -2.71 -7.07
C ALA A 171 -13.66 -3.75 -7.89
N ILE A 172 -13.82 -5.04 -7.61
CA ILE A 172 -13.22 -6.14 -8.39
C ILE A 172 -13.73 -6.09 -9.84
N GLN A 173 -15.05 -6.03 -10.03
CA GLN A 173 -15.66 -6.01 -11.35
C GLN A 173 -15.34 -4.74 -12.13
N TRP A 174 -15.27 -3.59 -11.47
CA TRP A 174 -14.85 -2.34 -12.09
C TRP A 174 -13.38 -2.40 -12.54
N SER A 175 -12.50 -2.94 -11.68
CA SER A 175 -11.07 -3.11 -11.99
C SER A 175 -10.86 -3.97 -13.23
N ALA A 176 -11.60 -5.07 -13.33
CA ALA A 176 -11.54 -5.97 -14.47
C ALA A 176 -12.17 -5.38 -15.74
N ASN A 177 -13.43 -4.95 -15.67
CA ASN A 177 -14.22 -4.67 -16.86
C ASN A 177 -14.11 -3.23 -17.36
N THR A 178 -13.76 -2.29 -16.49
CA THR A 178 -13.73 -0.86 -16.82
C THR A 178 -12.30 -0.33 -16.81
N ALA A 179 -11.56 -0.61 -15.75
CA ALA A 179 -10.19 -0.13 -15.61
C ALA A 179 -9.17 -1.00 -16.36
N ASN A 180 -9.59 -2.21 -16.80
CA ASN A 180 -8.77 -3.15 -17.56
C ASN A 180 -7.46 -3.50 -16.85
N ALA A 181 -7.56 -3.84 -15.55
CA ALA A 181 -6.43 -4.22 -14.73
C ALA A 181 -5.97 -5.66 -15.06
N ASP A 182 -4.65 -5.84 -15.21
CA ASP A 182 -4.04 -7.17 -15.38
C ASP A 182 -3.86 -7.90 -14.03
N ILE A 183 -3.69 -7.14 -12.95
CA ILE A 183 -3.46 -7.62 -11.58
C ILE A 183 -4.34 -6.81 -10.63
N ILE A 184 -5.05 -7.51 -9.74
CA ILE A 184 -5.84 -6.91 -8.66
C ILE A 184 -5.21 -7.32 -7.33
N SER A 185 -4.74 -6.34 -6.57
CA SER A 185 -4.21 -6.55 -5.21
C SER A 185 -5.25 -6.09 -4.19
N MET A 186 -5.61 -6.99 -3.28
CA MET A 186 -6.62 -6.80 -2.25
C MET A 186 -6.01 -7.07 -0.88
N SER A 187 -6.03 -6.07 -0.01
CA SER A 187 -5.43 -6.18 1.32
C SER A 187 -6.48 -6.14 2.41
N PHE A 188 -7.50 -6.96 2.23
CA PHE A 188 -8.60 -7.15 3.16
C PHE A 188 -9.02 -8.61 3.15
N GLY A 189 -9.70 -9.03 4.20
CA GLY A 189 -10.24 -10.36 4.36
C GLY A 189 -11.40 -10.34 5.35
N ASP A 190 -11.91 -11.52 5.64
CA ASP A 190 -12.90 -11.70 6.71
C ASP A 190 -12.31 -12.63 7.77
N SER A 191 -12.82 -12.48 8.98
CA SER A 191 -12.64 -13.39 10.11
C SER A 191 -13.18 -14.80 9.84
N TYR A 192 -14.09 -14.94 8.87
CA TYR A 192 -14.61 -16.24 8.46
C TYR A 192 -13.69 -16.92 7.43
N PRO A 193 -13.33 -18.21 7.63
CA PRO A 193 -12.42 -18.94 6.74
C PRO A 193 -13.06 -19.36 5.40
N ILE A 194 -14.32 -18.99 5.17
CA ILE A 194 -15.09 -19.37 3.98
C ILE A 194 -15.65 -18.08 3.37
N ALA A 195 -15.25 -17.80 2.13
CA ALA A 195 -15.82 -16.71 1.34
C ALA A 195 -17.26 -17.02 0.93
N SER A 196 -18.08 -15.99 0.75
CA SER A 196 -19.44 -16.16 0.22
C SER A 196 -19.42 -16.66 -1.23
N ASP A 197 -20.53 -17.26 -1.67
CA ASP A 197 -20.72 -17.66 -3.07
C ASP A 197 -20.57 -16.46 -4.02
N LEU A 198 -21.03 -15.27 -3.62
CA LEU A 198 -20.95 -14.05 -4.44
C LEU A 198 -19.51 -13.60 -4.63
N MET A 199 -18.70 -13.63 -3.57
CA MET A 199 -17.28 -13.30 -3.63
C MET A 199 -16.52 -14.32 -4.50
N ILE A 200 -16.80 -15.61 -4.31
CA ILE A 200 -16.20 -16.68 -5.11
C ILE A 200 -16.53 -16.47 -6.60
N LEU A 201 -17.78 -16.19 -6.94
CA LEU A 201 -18.19 -15.93 -8.31
C LEU A 201 -17.52 -14.69 -8.90
N ALA A 202 -17.38 -13.61 -8.12
CA ALA A 202 -16.71 -12.40 -8.57
C ALA A 202 -15.23 -12.65 -8.88
N LEU A 203 -14.51 -13.36 -8.00
CA LEU A 203 -13.10 -13.72 -8.18
C LEU A 203 -12.91 -14.73 -9.33
N ALA A 204 -13.77 -15.74 -9.42
CA ALA A 204 -13.75 -16.71 -10.52
C ALA A 204 -13.95 -15.99 -11.87
N SER A 205 -14.93 -15.09 -11.94
CA SER A 205 -15.22 -14.32 -13.16
C SER A 205 -14.02 -13.51 -13.67
N VAL A 206 -13.25 -12.88 -12.79
CA VAL A 206 -12.09 -12.08 -13.23
C VAL A 206 -10.86 -12.96 -13.52
N THR A 207 -10.65 -14.02 -12.73
CA THR A 207 -9.51 -14.93 -12.91
C THR A 207 -9.64 -15.79 -14.16
N GLU A 208 -10.86 -16.23 -14.51
CA GLU A 208 -11.14 -16.92 -15.77
C GLU A 208 -10.84 -16.04 -17.00
N ASN A 209 -10.89 -14.72 -16.85
CA ASN A 209 -10.53 -13.76 -17.89
C ASN A 209 -9.02 -13.42 -17.91
N GLY A 210 -8.20 -14.15 -17.16
CA GLY A 210 -6.74 -14.01 -17.17
C GLY A 210 -6.19 -12.95 -16.22
N ILE A 211 -7.02 -12.36 -15.35
CA ILE A 211 -6.59 -11.38 -14.35
C ILE A 211 -6.04 -12.10 -13.12
N ILE A 212 -4.89 -11.66 -12.63
CA ILE A 212 -4.28 -12.22 -11.42
C ILE A 212 -4.85 -11.50 -10.19
N THR A 213 -5.50 -12.23 -9.29
CA THR A 213 -5.99 -11.69 -8.02
C THR A 213 -5.08 -12.10 -6.87
N VAL A 214 -4.58 -11.14 -6.11
CA VAL A 214 -3.73 -11.34 -4.94
C VAL A 214 -4.47 -10.84 -3.70
N SER A 215 -4.59 -11.68 -2.67
CA SER A 215 -5.23 -11.33 -1.40
C SER A 215 -4.30 -11.55 -0.22
N SER A 216 -4.47 -10.77 0.86
CA SER A 216 -3.76 -11.02 2.13
C SER A 216 -4.23 -12.33 2.79
N ALA A 217 -3.32 -13.00 3.50
CA ALA A 217 -3.64 -14.21 4.27
C ALA A 217 -4.31 -13.91 5.63
N GLY A 218 -4.34 -12.63 6.03
CA GLY A 218 -4.87 -12.16 7.30
C GLY A 218 -3.85 -12.11 8.45
N ASN A 219 -4.19 -11.34 9.49
CA ASN A 219 -3.32 -11.00 10.62
C ASN A 219 -3.70 -11.69 11.93
N SER A 220 -4.67 -12.62 11.91
CA SER A 220 -5.25 -13.26 13.11
C SER A 220 -4.58 -14.57 13.52
N GLY A 221 -3.35 -14.83 13.06
CA GLY A 221 -2.57 -16.00 13.46
C GLY A 221 -2.26 -16.03 14.96
N PRO A 222 -1.74 -17.17 15.50
CA PRO A 222 -1.19 -18.33 14.79
C PRO A 222 -2.10 -19.58 14.76
N GLU A 223 -3.38 -19.47 15.13
CA GLU A 223 -4.29 -20.63 15.20
C GLU A 223 -4.63 -21.20 13.80
N TYR A 224 -5.05 -22.46 13.74
CA TYR A 224 -5.50 -23.08 12.49
C TYR A 224 -6.78 -22.40 11.99
N LEU A 225 -6.88 -22.23 10.66
CA LEU A 225 -8.00 -21.53 10.00
C LEU A 225 -8.16 -20.07 10.47
N SER A 226 -7.10 -19.46 11.02
CA SER A 226 -7.09 -18.02 11.23
C SER A 226 -7.04 -17.30 9.88
N GLY A 227 -8.12 -16.61 9.57
CA GLY A 227 -8.21 -15.54 8.58
C GLY A 227 -8.70 -14.29 9.31
N GLY A 228 -8.32 -13.11 8.83
CA GLY A 228 -8.83 -11.87 9.40
C GLY A 228 -8.11 -10.62 8.91
N SER A 229 -8.87 -9.55 8.72
CA SER A 229 -8.40 -8.17 8.62
C SER A 229 -9.27 -7.29 9.49
#